data_AF-A0A2H9SBD3-F1
#
_entry.id   AF-A0A2H9SBD3-F1
#
_cell.length_a   1.000
_cell.length_b   1.000
_cell.length_c   1.000
_cell.angle_alpha   90.00
_cell.angle_beta   90.00
_cell.angle_gamma   90.00
#
_symmetry.space_group_name_H-M   'P 1'
#
loop_
_entity.id
_entity.type
_entity.pdbx_description
1 polymer ?
#
loop_
_entity_poly.entity_id
_entity_poly.type
_entity_poly.pdbx_seq_one_letter_code
_entity_poly.pdbx_strand_id
1 'polypeptide(L)'
;LEDKYYDFLDWLQKRIPVYEKIIYPLEKRGIPSLPFLLLAFFAAGALLGYGFYAAFTHQNALTVQVLDAGNQAISGAQVRLFIDSKLIETNYTNDNGLLFVKARLGKKNELVIQKEGFLQAKRVIEGGNGEMTVYLNALTPPPAVLPEKQFDYFIASNRTALQEKYGVEYAGEVVELMEELAEIVCAEGIKTRTVFEGDDLRALVNEHAPRYLLLVGGPRIMPFYEVENPLKEMPGMALMAILDPVVPTDNDYGVLDAADYAGCRECFPDVAVGRLPDGFEEKSDSRLLIELLENTIAAHAETTEARVSTIVSEDSYGSHLREGVFAEMNNELWESPPEFAWDYVKGVEGDFEGLMKFVSEPPLLFLSLHGNAPPQNQLYTSSGESGSYLVFSTALPLSGKYNARIIVSDACYGANIYRKESDSIPLHFLENGAVAFVGATTSALANKRVSRLDLIEEEILNLGCATALTYRVWQGVKNGERIGDAFLEAKQLMDAFNPADQLTALQFVLYGDPTLTVLNK
;
A
#
# COMPACT_ATOMS: atom_id res chain seq x y z
N LEU A 1 0.41 -54.01 45.30
CA LEU A 1 0.43 -52.53 45.09
C LEU A 1 0.84 -51.87 46.39
N GLU A 2 0.19 -52.26 47.48
CA GLU A 2 0.56 -51.94 48.86
C GLU A 2 1.99 -52.38 49.24
N ASP A 3 2.41 -53.61 48.90
CA ASP A 3 3.79 -54.05 49.16
C ASP A 3 4.85 -53.16 48.51
N LYS A 4 4.64 -52.79 47.23
CA LYS A 4 5.52 -51.87 46.50
C LYS A 4 5.52 -50.45 47.08
N TYR A 5 4.42 -50.06 47.74
CA TYR A 5 4.32 -48.77 48.42
C TYR A 5 5.14 -48.76 49.71
N TYR A 6 5.06 -49.83 50.51
CA TYR A 6 5.89 -49.97 51.70
C TYR A 6 7.37 -50.14 51.36
N ASP A 7 7.72 -50.87 50.29
CA ASP A 7 9.09 -50.93 49.76
C ASP A 7 9.63 -49.52 49.41
N PHE A 8 8.79 -48.66 48.84
CA PHE A 8 9.14 -47.27 48.53
C PHE A 8 9.30 -46.41 49.79
N LEU A 9 8.40 -46.56 50.78
CA LEU A 9 8.51 -45.86 52.05
C LEU A 9 9.76 -46.27 52.82
N ASP A 10 10.14 -47.55 52.78
CA ASP A 10 11.37 -48.07 53.39
C ASP A 10 12.62 -47.52 52.70
N TRP A 11 12.58 -47.36 51.38
CA TRP A 11 13.63 -46.66 50.66
C TRP A 11 13.72 -45.18 51.04
N LEU A 12 12.58 -44.49 51.17
CA LEU A 12 12.52 -43.07 51.52
C LEU A 12 12.97 -42.84 52.97
N GLN A 13 12.59 -43.73 53.88
CA GLN A 13 12.93 -43.71 55.31
C GLN A 13 14.44 -43.66 55.55
N LYS A 14 15.24 -44.30 54.68
CA LYS A 14 16.71 -44.28 54.75
C LYS A 14 17.32 -42.89 54.51
N ARG A 15 16.56 -41.97 53.92
CA ARG A 15 17.01 -40.61 53.57
C ARG A 15 16.30 -39.54 54.39
N ILE A 16 15.03 -39.76 54.74
CA ILE A 16 14.17 -38.82 55.44
C ILE A 16 13.24 -39.63 56.35
N PRO A 17 13.08 -39.30 57.65
CA PRO A 17 12.25 -40.09 58.57
C PRO A 17 10.75 -39.94 58.28
N VAL A 18 10.27 -40.59 57.22
CA VAL A 18 8.90 -40.48 56.68
C VAL A 18 7.86 -41.15 57.57
N TYR A 19 8.19 -42.27 58.22
CA TYR A 19 7.23 -43.00 59.02
C TYR A 19 6.79 -42.20 60.26
N GLU A 20 7.76 -41.71 61.04
CA GLU A 20 7.49 -40.98 62.27
C GLU A 20 6.89 -39.59 62.03
N LYS A 21 7.32 -38.91 60.96
CA LYS A 21 6.91 -37.53 60.70
C LYS A 21 5.64 -37.41 59.87
N ILE A 22 5.31 -38.40 59.06
CA ILE A 22 4.22 -38.30 58.07
C ILE A 22 3.23 -39.46 58.22
N ILE A 23 3.70 -40.71 58.10
CA ILE A 23 2.81 -41.89 58.03
C ILE A 23 2.06 -42.13 59.34
N TYR A 24 2.78 -42.26 60.46
CA TYR A 24 2.14 -42.55 61.75
C TYR A 24 1.21 -41.44 62.25
N PRO A 25 1.52 -40.14 62.11
CA PRO A 25 0.58 -39.06 62.43
C PRO A 25 -0.71 -39.10 61.59
N LEU A 26 -0.63 -39.48 60.31
CA LEU A 26 -1.78 -39.62 59.40
C LEU A 26 -2.66 -40.81 59.79
N GLU A 27 -2.04 -41.97 59.99
CA GLU A 27 -2.76 -43.20 60.33
C GLU A 27 -3.39 -43.12 61.73
N LYS A 28 -2.73 -42.46 62.69
CA LYS A 28 -3.29 -42.20 64.02
C LYS A 28 -4.52 -41.30 63.99
N ARG A 29 -4.72 -40.53 62.92
CA ARG A 29 -5.92 -39.72 62.67
C ARG A 29 -7.00 -40.48 61.86
N GLY A 30 -6.79 -41.76 61.59
CA GLY A 30 -7.72 -42.61 60.84
C GLY A 30 -7.69 -42.38 59.33
N ILE A 31 -6.67 -41.70 58.80
CA ILE A 31 -6.53 -41.43 57.37
C ILE A 31 -5.59 -42.48 56.77
N PRO A 32 -6.03 -43.30 55.80
CA PRO A 32 -5.16 -44.29 55.16
C PRO A 32 -4.03 -43.59 54.38
N SER A 33 -2.79 -43.96 54.71
CA SER A 33 -1.57 -43.29 54.23
C SER A 33 -1.32 -43.46 52.72
N LEU A 34 -1.64 -44.63 52.17
CA LEU A 34 -1.50 -44.95 50.75
C LEU A 34 -2.33 -44.04 49.82
N PRO A 35 -3.68 -43.98 49.94
CA PRO A 35 -4.48 -43.11 49.07
C PRO A 35 -4.21 -41.62 49.33
N PHE A 36 -3.86 -41.23 50.57
CA PHE A 36 -3.49 -39.84 50.87
C PHE A 36 -2.21 -39.41 50.17
N LEU A 37 -1.15 -40.23 50.21
CA LEU A 37 0.09 -39.91 49.51
C LEU A 37 -0.05 -39.98 47.99
N LEU A 38 -0.84 -40.92 47.46
CA LEU A 38 -1.16 -40.94 46.03
C LEU A 38 -1.85 -39.64 45.61
N LEU A 39 -2.84 -39.18 46.37
CA LEU A 39 -3.52 -37.91 46.10
C LEU A 39 -2.55 -36.72 46.20
N ALA A 40 -1.66 -36.71 47.19
CA ALA A 40 -0.65 -35.68 47.34
C ALA A 40 0.37 -35.68 46.18
N PHE A 41 0.76 -36.86 45.68
CA PHE A 41 1.61 -36.99 44.50
C PHE A 41 0.91 -36.53 43.22
N PHE A 42 -0.37 -36.85 43.03
CA PHE A 42 -1.15 -36.34 41.91
C PHE A 42 -1.35 -34.82 42.00
N ALA A 43 -1.61 -34.28 43.20
CA ALA A 43 -1.73 -32.84 43.41
C ALA A 43 -0.39 -32.12 43.18
N ALA A 44 0.73 -32.68 43.65
CA ALA A 44 2.06 -32.17 43.40
C ALA A 44 2.45 -32.26 41.92
N GLY A 45 2.10 -33.37 41.25
CA GLY A 45 2.29 -33.56 39.81
C GLY A 45 1.43 -32.60 38.98
N ALA A 46 0.19 -32.33 39.40
CA ALA A 46 -0.68 -31.35 38.77
C ALA A 46 -0.19 -29.91 39.01
N LEU A 47 0.33 -29.59 40.19
CA LEU A 47 0.93 -28.29 40.50
C LEU A 47 2.24 -28.06 39.73
N LEU A 48 3.10 -29.08 39.63
CA LEU A 48 4.30 -29.04 38.80
C LEU A 48 3.94 -28.96 37.32
N GLY A 49 2.97 -29.76 36.87
CA GLY A 49 2.46 -29.72 35.50
C GLY A 49 1.85 -28.36 35.15
N TYR A 50 1.11 -27.74 36.06
CA TYR A 50 0.59 -26.39 35.93
C TYR A 50 1.70 -25.33 35.95
N GLY A 51 2.69 -25.47 36.83
CA GLY A 51 3.86 -24.58 36.86
C GLY A 51 4.68 -24.65 35.57
N PHE A 52 4.91 -25.86 35.04
CA PHE A 52 5.54 -26.06 33.74
C PHE A 52 4.67 -25.53 32.59
N TYR A 53 3.36 -25.77 32.61
CA TYR A 53 2.43 -25.26 31.60
C TYR A 53 2.41 -23.72 31.59
N ALA A 54 2.26 -23.09 32.76
CA ALA A 54 2.27 -21.64 32.91
C ALA A 54 3.62 -21.03 32.49
N ALA A 55 4.74 -21.62 32.91
CA ALA A 55 6.07 -21.19 32.48
C ALA A 55 6.28 -21.33 30.97
N PHE A 56 5.76 -22.41 30.36
CA PHE A 56 5.86 -22.64 28.92
C PHE A 56 4.95 -21.70 28.11
N THR A 57 3.78 -21.32 28.64
CA THR A 57 2.91 -20.32 28.03
C THR A 57 3.46 -18.90 28.14
N HIS A 58 4.17 -18.57 29.22
CA HIS A 58 4.81 -17.25 29.39
C HIS A 58 6.14 -17.12 28.63
N GLN A 59 6.77 -18.22 28.24
CA GLN A 59 8.01 -18.23 27.45
C GLN A 59 7.80 -17.99 25.95
N ASN A 60 6.60 -17.62 25.50
CA ASN A 60 6.34 -17.20 24.11
C ASN A 60 5.35 -16.01 24.05
N ALA A 61 5.39 -15.13 25.04
CA ALA A 61 4.51 -13.97 25.11
C ALA A 61 5.30 -12.68 24.90
N LEU A 62 4.92 -11.93 23.88
CA LEU A 62 5.38 -10.57 23.63
C LEU A 62 4.33 -9.59 24.15
N THR A 63 4.73 -8.71 25.06
CA THR A 63 3.89 -7.58 25.47
C THR A 63 4.09 -6.44 24.49
N VAL A 64 3.02 -5.99 23.83
CA VAL A 64 3.02 -4.85 22.92
C VAL A 64 2.28 -3.70 23.60
N GLN A 65 2.94 -2.55 23.71
CA GLN A 65 2.35 -1.30 24.16
C GLN A 65 2.23 -0.35 22.96
N VAL A 66 1.05 0.18 22.72
CA VAL A 66 0.78 1.11 21.62
C VAL A 66 0.50 2.50 22.20
N LEU A 67 1.32 3.47 21.79
CA LEU A 67 1.27 4.85 22.24
C LEU A 67 1.16 5.83 21.06
N ASP A 68 0.70 7.04 21.31
CA ASP A 68 0.85 8.17 20.38
C ASP A 68 2.20 8.89 20.58
N ALA A 69 2.50 9.87 19.73
CA ALA A 69 3.72 10.69 19.83
C ALA A 69 3.83 11.46 21.16
N GLY A 70 2.70 11.72 21.84
CA GLY A 70 2.63 12.33 23.17
C GLY A 70 2.82 11.35 24.34
N ASN A 71 3.17 10.08 24.07
CA ASN A 71 3.25 8.98 25.03
C ASN A 71 1.90 8.62 25.70
N GLN A 72 0.77 8.97 25.10
CA GLN A 72 -0.54 8.56 25.58
C GLN A 72 -0.89 7.17 25.04
N ALA A 73 -1.50 6.34 25.88
CA ALA A 73 -1.90 4.99 25.51
C ALA A 73 -3.06 4.99 24.51
N ILE A 74 -2.93 4.20 23.44
CA ILE A 74 -3.97 4.06 22.42
C ILE A 74 -4.80 2.81 22.71
N SER A 75 -6.04 3.02 23.18
CA SER A 75 -7.00 1.94 23.43
C SER A 75 -7.69 1.47 22.13
N GLY A 76 -7.92 0.15 22.05
CA GLY A 76 -8.60 -0.48 20.92
C GLY A 76 -7.86 -0.32 19.59
N ALA A 77 -6.53 -0.23 19.61
CA ALA A 77 -5.71 -0.38 18.41
C ALA A 77 -5.71 -1.85 18.00
N GLN A 78 -6.01 -2.13 16.74
CA GLN A 78 -5.95 -3.47 16.18
C GLN A 78 -4.49 -3.86 15.99
N VAL A 79 -4.11 -5.03 16.47
CA VAL A 79 -2.78 -5.62 16.29
C VAL A 79 -2.95 -6.98 15.62
N ARG A 80 -2.43 -7.08 14.40
CA ARG A 80 -2.41 -8.31 13.59
C ARG A 80 -1.01 -8.92 13.63
N LEU A 81 -0.92 -10.19 14.02
CA LEU A 81 0.33 -10.95 14.01
C LEU A 81 0.40 -11.79 12.74
N PHE A 82 1.44 -11.56 11.96
CA PHE A 82 1.82 -12.37 10.81
C PHE A 82 3.07 -13.19 11.14
N ILE A 83 3.05 -14.47 10.76
CA ILE A 83 4.22 -15.34 10.84
C ILE A 83 4.36 -16.04 9.50
N ASP A 84 5.54 -15.97 8.91
CA ASP A 84 5.81 -16.48 7.55
C ASP A 84 4.77 -15.93 6.54
N SER A 85 4.44 -14.64 6.65
CA SER A 85 3.45 -13.89 5.85
C SER A 85 2.01 -14.44 5.90
N LYS A 86 1.68 -15.25 6.91
CA LYS A 86 0.30 -15.72 7.18
C LYS A 86 -0.26 -15.03 8.40
N LEU A 87 -1.51 -14.57 8.34
CA LEU A 87 -2.20 -14.00 9.49
C LEU A 87 -2.45 -15.11 10.53
N ILE A 88 -1.96 -14.91 11.75
CA ILE A 88 -2.07 -15.88 12.86
C ILE A 88 -3.15 -15.46 13.85
N GLU A 89 -3.16 -14.20 14.24
CA GLU A 89 -4.13 -13.65 15.17
C GLU A 89 -4.37 -12.16 14.93
N THR A 90 -5.58 -11.72 15.24
CA THR A 90 -5.97 -10.31 15.31
C THR A 90 -6.52 -10.05 16.69
N ASN A 91 -5.92 -9.12 17.42
CA ASN A 91 -6.33 -8.73 18.76
C ASN A 91 -6.37 -7.20 18.88
N TYR A 92 -6.82 -6.69 20.02
CA TYR A 92 -6.95 -5.26 20.28
C TYR A 92 -6.28 -4.87 21.59
N THR A 93 -5.67 -3.68 21.64
CA THR A 93 -5.12 -3.13 22.88
C THR A 93 -6.21 -2.81 23.89
N ASN A 94 -5.90 -2.96 25.17
CA ASN A 94 -6.76 -2.54 26.27
C ASN A 94 -6.67 -1.01 26.52
N ASP A 95 -7.34 -0.53 27.58
CA ASP A 95 -7.36 0.90 27.95
C ASP A 95 -5.99 1.49 28.30
N ASN A 96 -5.01 0.65 28.63
CA ASN A 96 -3.63 1.07 28.88
C ASN A 96 -2.75 0.95 27.62
N GLY A 97 -3.35 0.69 26.45
CA GLY A 97 -2.64 0.51 25.19
C GLY A 97 -1.85 -0.80 25.13
N LEU A 98 -2.13 -1.76 26.03
CA LEU A 98 -1.37 -3.00 26.15
C LEU A 98 -2.08 -4.19 25.50
N LEU A 99 -1.29 -5.09 24.93
CA LEU A 99 -1.72 -6.38 24.39
C LEU A 99 -0.64 -7.44 24.62
N PHE A 100 -1.06 -8.69 24.81
CA PHE A 100 -0.18 -9.85 24.78
C PHE A 100 -0.34 -10.60 23.46
N VAL A 101 0.77 -10.81 22.76
CA VAL A 101 0.83 -11.48 21.46
C VAL A 101 1.60 -12.78 21.59
N LYS A 102 1.10 -13.86 20.98
CA LYS A 102 1.74 -15.19 21.03
C LYS A 102 2.80 -15.33 19.93
N ALA A 103 3.90 -14.61 20.09
CA ALA A 103 5.02 -14.64 19.15
C ALA A 103 5.73 -16.01 19.15
N ARG A 104 6.18 -16.47 17.99
CA ARG A 104 6.91 -17.74 17.85
C ARG A 104 8.42 -17.53 17.90
N LEU A 105 9.07 -18.27 18.78
CA LEU A 105 10.52 -18.29 18.89
C LEU A 105 11.18 -18.82 17.60
N GLY A 106 12.26 -18.17 17.17
CA GLY A 106 13.02 -18.57 15.97
C GLY A 106 12.31 -18.31 14.64
N LYS A 107 11.18 -17.58 14.67
CA LYS A 107 10.44 -17.13 13.49
C LYS A 107 10.43 -15.60 13.43
N LYS A 108 10.24 -15.05 12.23
CA LYS A 108 9.96 -13.63 12.05
C LYS A 108 8.49 -13.38 12.40
N ASN A 109 8.27 -12.62 13.46
CA ASN A 109 6.95 -12.19 13.90
C ASN A 109 6.75 -10.76 13.41
N GLU A 110 5.85 -10.57 12.45
CA GLU A 110 5.50 -9.26 11.92
C GLU A 110 4.19 -8.80 12.55
N LEU A 111 4.22 -7.65 13.22
CA LEU A 111 3.06 -7.01 13.80
C LEU A 111 2.63 -5.89 12.88
N VAL A 112 1.35 -5.86 12.53
CA VAL A 112 0.71 -4.72 11.86
C VAL A 112 -0.26 -4.10 12.85
N ILE A 113 -0.02 -2.84 13.18
CA ILE A 113 -0.81 -2.09 14.16
C ILE A 113 -1.59 -1.01 13.41
N GLN A 114 -2.90 -0.98 13.60
CA GLN A 114 -3.80 -0.02 12.98
C GLN A 114 -4.80 0.54 13.99
N LYS A 115 -5.13 1.82 13.81
CA LYS A 115 -6.20 2.50 14.53
C LYS A 115 -6.77 3.58 13.62
N GLU A 116 -8.09 3.69 13.56
CA GLU A 116 -8.74 4.80 12.86
C GLU A 116 -8.21 6.15 13.36
N GLY A 117 -7.84 7.03 12.43
CA GLY A 117 -7.21 8.32 12.73
C GLY A 117 -5.72 8.27 12.95
N PHE A 118 -5.05 7.15 12.67
CA PHE A 118 -3.59 7.02 12.76
C PHE A 118 -3.03 6.33 11.50
N LEU A 119 -1.78 6.67 11.16
CA LEU A 119 -1.00 5.92 10.18
C LEU A 119 -0.73 4.50 10.71
N GLN A 120 -0.70 3.52 9.80
CA GLN A 120 -0.33 2.16 10.12
C GLN A 120 1.14 2.06 10.55
N ALA A 121 1.44 1.19 11.51
CA ALA A 121 2.81 0.82 11.85
C ALA A 121 3.05 -0.67 11.66
N LYS A 122 4.22 -1.04 11.11
CA LYS A 122 4.65 -2.44 10.98
C LYS A 122 5.91 -2.67 11.80
N ARG A 123 5.99 -3.77 12.55
CA ARG A 123 7.18 -4.10 13.36
C ARG A 123 7.54 -5.56 13.19
N VAL A 124 8.80 -5.83 12.86
CA VAL A 124 9.32 -7.19 12.73
C VAL A 124 10.19 -7.51 13.93
N ILE A 125 9.96 -8.66 14.54
CA ILE A 125 10.68 -9.13 15.71
C ILE A 125 11.18 -10.55 15.49
N GLU A 126 12.47 -10.76 15.76
CA GLU A 126 13.08 -12.08 15.77
C GLU A 126 13.12 -12.59 17.22
N GLY A 127 12.06 -13.29 17.65
CA GLY A 127 11.94 -13.80 19.02
C GLY A 127 10.50 -13.90 19.53
N GLY A 128 10.33 -14.63 20.65
CA GLY A 128 9.00 -14.90 21.24
C GLY A 128 8.70 -14.17 22.55
N ASN A 129 9.69 -13.56 23.21
CA ASN A 129 9.54 -12.93 24.53
C ASN A 129 10.09 -11.52 24.55
N GLY A 130 9.39 -10.63 25.24
CA GLY A 130 9.87 -9.28 25.53
C GLY A 130 8.73 -8.28 25.71
N GLU A 131 9.13 -7.03 25.84
CA GLU A 131 8.23 -5.87 25.80
C GLU A 131 8.64 -5.01 24.61
N MET A 132 7.65 -4.53 23.86
CA MET A 132 7.84 -3.60 22.76
C MET A 132 6.86 -2.44 22.90
N THR A 133 7.37 -1.23 22.71
CA THR A 133 6.53 -0.05 22.52
C THR A 133 6.48 0.31 21.03
N VAL A 134 5.27 0.53 20.52
CA VAL A 134 5.01 0.97 19.15
C VAL A 134 4.31 2.31 19.21
N TYR A 135 4.84 3.28 18.48
CA TYR A 135 4.22 4.61 18.34
C TYR A 135 3.41 4.67 17.05
N LEU A 136 2.21 5.23 17.13
CA LEU A 136 1.39 5.56 15.97
C LEU A 136 1.35 7.08 15.76
N ASN A 137 1.49 7.49 14.50
CA ASN A 137 1.34 8.88 14.08
C ASN A 137 -0.15 9.20 13.86
N ALA A 138 -0.68 10.24 14.50
CA ALA A 138 -2.07 10.67 14.30
C ALA A 138 -2.24 11.40 12.96
N LEU A 139 -3.26 11.06 12.18
CA LEU A 139 -3.57 11.72 10.90
C LEU A 139 -3.94 13.19 11.10
N THR A 140 -3.55 14.04 10.14
CA THR A 140 -3.76 15.49 10.17
C THR A 140 -4.65 15.95 9.00
N PRO A 141 -5.69 16.78 9.25
CA PRO A 141 -6.32 16.99 10.54
C PRO A 141 -6.93 15.67 11.09
N PRO A 142 -7.16 15.56 12.41
CA PRO A 142 -7.80 14.37 12.97
C PRO A 142 -9.15 14.10 12.27
N PRO A 143 -9.51 12.85 11.93
CA PRO A 143 -10.71 12.56 11.13
C PRO A 143 -12.01 13.13 11.71
N ALA A 144 -12.07 13.31 13.04
CA ALA A 144 -13.24 13.80 13.76
C ALA A 144 -13.33 15.33 13.89
N VAL A 145 -12.32 16.10 13.46
CA VAL A 145 -12.28 17.57 13.57
C VAL A 145 -11.86 18.15 12.22
N LEU A 146 -12.80 18.16 11.27
CA LEU A 146 -12.64 19.01 10.09
C LEU A 146 -13.27 20.36 10.44
N PRO A 147 -12.48 21.46 10.55
CA PRO A 147 -13.09 22.79 10.58
C PRO A 147 -13.99 22.94 9.35
N GLU A 148 -14.99 23.81 9.40
CA GLU A 148 -15.83 24.10 8.23
C GLU A 148 -14.93 24.61 7.10
N LYS A 149 -14.55 23.71 6.18
CA LYS A 149 -13.60 24.03 5.12
C LYS A 149 -14.28 25.00 4.16
N GLN A 150 -13.58 26.10 3.87
CA GLN A 150 -14.05 27.04 2.86
C GLN A 150 -14.00 26.41 1.47
N PHE A 151 -12.97 25.58 1.22
CA PHE A 151 -12.77 24.85 -0.03
C PHE A 151 -12.34 23.41 0.27
N ASP A 152 -12.91 22.47 -0.47
CA ASP A 152 -12.61 21.04 -0.40
C ASP A 152 -11.59 20.62 -1.46
N TYR A 153 -11.48 21.38 -2.56
CA TYR A 153 -10.67 21.02 -3.72
C TYR A 153 -10.00 22.23 -4.35
N PHE A 154 -8.70 22.13 -4.62
CA PHE A 154 -7.97 23.10 -5.42
C PHE A 154 -7.52 22.52 -6.76
N ILE A 155 -7.71 23.31 -7.82
CA ILE A 155 -7.17 23.03 -9.17
C ILE A 155 -6.10 24.08 -9.44
N ALA A 156 -4.83 23.67 -9.44
CA ALA A 156 -3.69 24.58 -9.41
C ALA A 156 -2.82 24.46 -10.66
N SER A 157 -2.37 25.61 -11.20
CA SER A 157 -1.38 25.67 -12.27
C SER A 157 -0.52 26.92 -12.20
N ASN A 158 0.58 26.95 -12.95
CA ASN A 158 1.43 28.13 -13.10
C ASN A 158 1.17 28.81 -14.46
N ARG A 159 0.49 29.96 -14.42
CA ARG A 159 0.08 30.69 -15.62
C ARG A 159 1.27 31.22 -16.43
N THR A 160 2.29 31.82 -15.80
CA THR A 160 3.48 32.27 -16.54
C THR A 160 4.21 31.09 -17.16
N ALA A 161 4.42 29.99 -16.43
CA ALA A 161 5.09 28.82 -17.00
C ALA A 161 4.31 28.19 -18.17
N LEU A 162 2.97 28.17 -18.10
CA LEU A 162 2.11 27.78 -19.23
C LEU A 162 2.32 28.70 -20.44
N GLN A 163 2.32 30.02 -20.23
CA GLN A 163 2.53 31.00 -21.30
C GLN A 163 3.92 30.91 -21.91
N GLU A 164 4.95 30.68 -21.10
CA GLU A 164 6.33 30.50 -21.55
C GLU A 164 6.47 29.23 -22.40
N LYS A 165 5.81 28.14 -22.01
CA LYS A 165 5.89 26.85 -22.71
C LYS A 165 5.03 26.80 -23.98
N TYR A 166 3.78 27.25 -23.90
CA TYR A 166 2.78 27.05 -24.96
C TYR A 166 2.29 28.35 -25.63
N GLY A 167 2.59 29.51 -25.05
CA GLY A 167 2.07 30.80 -25.51
C GLY A 167 0.76 31.21 -24.84
N VAL A 168 0.39 32.48 -25.04
CA VAL A 168 -0.72 33.14 -24.32
C VAL A 168 -2.08 32.54 -24.64
N GLU A 169 -2.34 32.20 -25.91
CA GLU A 169 -3.63 31.67 -26.36
C GLU A 169 -3.91 30.30 -25.73
N TYR A 170 -2.96 29.36 -25.84
CA TYR A 170 -3.05 28.04 -25.24
C TYR A 170 -3.21 28.11 -23.72
N ALA A 171 -2.42 28.95 -23.05
CA ALA A 171 -2.52 29.13 -21.61
C ALA A 171 -3.89 29.69 -21.17
N GLY A 172 -4.51 30.53 -22.01
CA GLY A 172 -5.88 31.01 -21.79
C GLY A 172 -6.91 29.88 -21.86
N GLU A 173 -6.81 29.03 -22.88
CA GLU A 173 -7.70 27.87 -23.06
C GLU A 173 -7.60 26.88 -21.88
N VAL A 174 -6.38 26.59 -21.40
CA VAL A 174 -6.17 25.75 -20.21
C VAL A 174 -6.84 26.34 -18.96
N VAL A 175 -6.72 27.66 -18.75
CA VAL A 175 -7.35 28.36 -17.63
C VAL A 175 -8.86 28.25 -17.69
N GLU A 176 -9.46 28.50 -18.85
CA GLU A 176 -10.92 28.42 -19.04
C GLU A 176 -11.44 27.01 -18.73
N LEU A 177 -10.76 25.98 -19.21
CA LEU A 177 -11.11 24.59 -18.92
C LEU A 177 -10.93 24.20 -17.44
N MET A 178 -9.91 24.75 -16.76
CA MET A 178 -9.77 24.58 -15.30
C MET A 178 -10.94 25.21 -14.53
N GLU A 179 -11.42 26.37 -14.98
CA GLU A 179 -12.58 27.05 -14.39
C GLU A 179 -13.88 26.27 -14.66
N GLU A 180 -14.06 25.75 -15.88
CA GLU A 180 -15.19 24.87 -16.22
C GLU A 180 -15.21 23.60 -15.37
N LEU A 181 -14.07 22.92 -15.22
CA LEU A 181 -13.94 21.76 -14.32
C LEU A 181 -14.31 22.12 -12.88
N ALA A 182 -13.87 23.29 -12.39
CA ALA A 182 -14.23 23.75 -11.05
C ALA A 182 -15.74 23.94 -10.87
N GLU A 183 -16.43 24.49 -11.88
CA GLU A 183 -17.89 24.67 -11.87
C GLU A 183 -18.63 23.32 -11.84
N ILE A 184 -18.20 22.36 -12.66
CA ILE A 184 -18.77 21.00 -12.70
C ILE A 184 -18.63 20.31 -11.34
N VAL A 185 -17.42 20.31 -10.77
CA VAL A 185 -17.16 19.66 -9.49
C VAL A 185 -17.85 20.38 -8.33
N CYS A 186 -18.02 21.71 -8.42
CA CYS A 186 -18.86 22.47 -7.48
C CYS A 186 -20.33 22.05 -7.53
N ALA A 187 -20.87 21.76 -8.72
CA ALA A 187 -22.24 21.27 -8.88
C ALA A 187 -22.46 19.88 -8.25
N GLU A 188 -21.40 19.08 -8.11
CA GLU A 188 -21.40 17.80 -7.39
C GLU A 188 -21.29 17.96 -5.86
N GLY A 189 -21.19 19.19 -5.36
CA GLY A 189 -21.17 19.51 -3.93
C GLY A 189 -19.77 19.56 -3.31
N ILE A 190 -18.70 19.57 -4.11
CA ILE A 190 -17.32 19.75 -3.65
C ILE A 190 -16.95 21.24 -3.82
N LYS A 191 -16.65 21.96 -2.75
CA LYS A 191 -16.31 23.39 -2.86
C LYS A 191 -14.93 23.56 -3.53
N THR A 192 -14.93 23.95 -4.81
CA THR A 192 -13.70 24.02 -5.61
C THR A 192 -13.21 25.44 -5.81
N ARG A 193 -11.89 25.62 -5.88
CA ARG A 193 -11.24 26.88 -6.28
C ARG A 193 -10.10 26.61 -7.25
N THR A 194 -10.02 27.41 -8.32
CA THR A 194 -8.84 27.49 -9.17
C THR A 194 -7.76 28.37 -8.53
N VAL A 195 -6.49 27.95 -8.69
CA VAL A 195 -5.31 28.61 -8.10
C VAL A 195 -4.28 28.83 -9.20
N PHE A 196 -3.79 30.06 -9.32
CA PHE A 196 -2.81 30.46 -10.33
C PHE A 196 -1.64 31.21 -9.70
N GLU A 197 -0.63 31.54 -10.52
CA GLU A 197 0.50 32.37 -10.09
C GLU A 197 0.04 33.70 -9.45
N GLY A 198 0.71 34.08 -8.36
CA GLY A 198 0.33 35.18 -7.47
C GLY A 198 -0.28 34.69 -6.15
N ASP A 199 -0.85 33.48 -6.17
CA ASP A 199 -1.21 32.73 -4.97
C ASP A 199 -0.03 31.85 -4.53
N ASP A 200 0.30 31.87 -3.23
CA ASP A 200 1.21 30.88 -2.64
C ASP A 200 0.41 29.59 -2.40
N LEU A 201 0.49 28.65 -3.36
CA LEU A 201 -0.24 27.38 -3.31
C LEU A 201 0.01 26.64 -1.99
N ARG A 202 1.26 26.65 -1.49
CA ARG A 202 1.62 25.99 -0.25
C ARG A 202 0.95 26.65 0.94
N ALA A 203 0.94 27.99 0.98
CA ALA A 203 0.23 28.72 2.03
C ALA A 203 -1.28 28.47 1.97
N LEU A 204 -1.90 28.46 0.79
CA LEU A 204 -3.33 28.18 0.63
C LEU A 204 -3.71 26.76 1.05
N VAL A 205 -2.93 25.76 0.65
CA VAL A 205 -3.14 24.36 1.08
C VAL A 205 -3.05 24.27 2.60
N ASN A 206 -2.08 24.92 3.23
CA ASN A 206 -1.95 24.95 4.68
C ASN A 206 -3.08 25.70 5.39
N GLU A 207 -3.53 26.83 4.82
CA GLU A 207 -4.61 27.66 5.38
C GLU A 207 -5.96 26.93 5.34
N HIS A 208 -6.27 26.29 4.22
CA HIS A 208 -7.59 25.71 3.98
C HIS A 208 -7.66 24.20 4.21
N ALA A 209 -6.52 23.51 4.23
CA ALA A 209 -6.42 22.05 4.33
C ALA A 209 -7.44 21.34 3.41
N PRO A 210 -7.44 21.61 2.08
CA PRO A 210 -8.41 21.01 1.17
C PRO A 210 -8.32 19.48 1.23
N ARG A 211 -9.40 18.78 0.87
CA ARG A 211 -9.37 17.32 0.78
C ARG A 211 -8.62 16.85 -0.46
N TYR A 212 -8.71 17.63 -1.54
CA TYR A 212 -8.17 17.28 -2.85
C TYR A 212 -7.32 18.41 -3.43
N LEU A 213 -6.31 18.05 -4.21
CA LEU A 213 -5.49 18.98 -4.98
C LEU A 213 -5.18 18.37 -6.35
N LEU A 214 -5.49 19.10 -7.42
CA LEU A 214 -5.12 18.73 -8.78
C LEU A 214 -4.08 19.72 -9.31
N LEU A 215 -2.92 19.19 -9.68
CA LEU A 215 -1.87 19.95 -10.34
C LEU A 215 -2.07 19.87 -11.86
N VAL A 216 -2.18 21.00 -12.55
CA VAL A 216 -2.38 21.03 -14.01
C VAL A 216 -1.08 21.50 -14.67
N GLY A 217 -0.44 20.56 -15.38
CA GLY A 217 0.85 20.74 -16.05
C GLY A 217 1.92 19.74 -15.57
N GLY A 218 2.90 19.45 -16.41
CA GLY A 218 4.05 18.61 -16.07
C GLY A 218 5.20 19.40 -15.39
N PRO A 219 6.41 18.82 -15.30
CA PRO A 219 7.47 19.29 -14.39
C PRO A 219 8.01 20.70 -14.68
N ARG A 220 7.77 21.24 -15.88
CA ARG A 220 8.17 22.61 -16.23
C ARG A 220 7.16 23.67 -15.80
N ILE A 221 5.90 23.27 -15.61
CA ILE A 221 4.81 24.14 -15.16
C ILE A 221 4.64 24.00 -13.65
N MET A 222 4.50 22.75 -13.19
CA MET A 222 4.36 22.37 -11.79
C MET A 222 5.48 21.35 -11.46
N PRO A 223 6.64 21.77 -10.94
CA PRO A 223 7.76 20.86 -10.67
C PRO A 223 7.39 19.75 -9.69
N PHE A 224 7.99 18.57 -9.84
CA PHE A 224 7.99 17.58 -8.75
C PHE A 224 8.90 18.07 -7.63
N TYR A 225 8.59 17.64 -6.41
CA TYR A 225 9.56 17.68 -5.34
C TYR A 225 10.52 16.50 -5.49
N GLU A 226 11.80 16.74 -5.21
CA GLU A 226 12.83 15.71 -5.25
C GLU A 226 13.23 15.35 -3.83
N VAL A 227 12.88 14.14 -3.41
CA VAL A 227 13.21 13.61 -2.07
C VAL A 227 14.35 12.62 -2.19
N GLU A 228 15.30 12.64 -1.26
CA GLU A 228 16.39 11.65 -1.24
C GLU A 228 15.83 10.22 -1.14
N ASN A 229 16.36 9.28 -1.93
CA ASN A 229 15.84 7.92 -1.95
C ASN A 229 16.07 7.23 -0.58
N PRO A 230 15.01 6.82 0.13
CA PRO A 230 15.13 6.27 1.48
C PRO A 230 15.90 4.93 1.51
N LEU A 231 16.04 4.25 0.37
CA LEU A 231 16.83 3.01 0.27
C LEU A 231 18.33 3.22 0.41
N LYS A 232 18.83 4.46 0.36
CA LYS A 232 20.26 4.77 0.53
C LYS A 232 20.81 4.19 1.83
N GLU A 233 20.00 4.18 2.88
CA GLU A 233 20.37 3.69 4.21
C GLU A 233 20.03 2.19 4.40
N MET A 234 19.41 1.53 3.41
CA MET A 234 19.02 0.12 3.51
C MET A 234 20.15 -0.82 3.06
N PRO A 235 20.63 -1.74 3.94
CA PRO A 235 21.68 -2.70 3.57
C PRO A 235 21.27 -3.58 2.38
N GLY A 236 22.16 -3.71 1.40
CA GLY A 236 21.93 -4.52 0.20
C GLY A 236 21.12 -3.85 -0.91
N MET A 237 20.57 -2.65 -0.67
CA MET A 237 19.79 -1.89 -1.68
C MET A 237 20.53 -0.66 -2.22
N ALA A 238 21.79 -0.44 -1.81
CA ALA A 238 22.57 0.73 -2.20
C ALA A 238 22.69 0.91 -3.72
N LEU A 239 22.74 -0.18 -4.50
CA LEU A 239 22.81 -0.06 -5.97
C LEU A 239 21.55 0.60 -6.54
N MET A 240 20.37 0.30 -5.99
CA MET A 240 19.12 0.90 -6.46
C MET A 240 19.04 2.38 -6.08
N ALA A 241 19.47 2.73 -4.87
CA ALA A 241 19.58 4.13 -4.46
C ALA A 241 20.65 4.92 -5.23
N ILE A 242 21.67 4.26 -5.80
CA ILE A 242 22.65 4.91 -6.69
C ILE A 242 22.04 5.18 -8.07
N LEU A 243 21.18 4.28 -8.58
CA LEU A 243 20.50 4.46 -9.85
C LEU A 243 19.42 5.55 -9.78
N ASP A 244 18.69 5.59 -8.67
CA ASP A 244 17.66 6.57 -8.38
C ASP A 244 18.03 7.36 -7.11
N PRO A 245 18.94 8.36 -7.18
CA PRO A 245 19.39 9.09 -5.99
C PRO A 245 18.30 9.98 -5.39
N VAL A 246 17.35 10.41 -6.22
CA VAL A 246 16.19 11.21 -5.83
C VAL A 246 14.91 10.58 -6.35
N VAL A 247 13.81 10.85 -5.65
CA VAL A 247 12.47 10.37 -5.97
C VAL A 247 11.60 11.58 -6.29
N PRO A 248 11.22 11.80 -7.56
CA PRO A 248 10.22 12.78 -7.94
C PRO A 248 8.86 12.42 -7.35
N THR A 249 8.26 13.33 -6.59
CA THR A 249 6.98 13.13 -5.91
C THR A 249 6.11 14.38 -5.91
N ASP A 250 4.81 14.17 -5.87
CA ASP A 250 3.80 15.22 -5.67
C ASP A 250 3.34 15.35 -4.21
N ASN A 251 3.79 14.44 -3.33
CA ASN A 251 3.31 14.37 -1.95
C ASN A 251 3.47 15.69 -1.20
N ASP A 252 4.60 16.38 -1.37
CA ASP A 252 4.87 17.59 -0.60
C ASP A 252 3.90 18.73 -0.93
N TYR A 253 3.23 18.73 -2.09
CA TYR A 253 2.11 19.66 -2.31
C TYR A 253 0.92 19.42 -1.37
N GLY A 254 0.75 18.20 -0.85
CA GLY A 254 -0.37 17.77 -0.02
C GLY A 254 -0.04 17.51 1.45
N VAL A 255 1.21 17.65 1.90
CA VAL A 255 1.60 17.47 3.31
C VAL A 255 1.37 18.76 4.10
N LEU A 256 0.52 18.83 5.11
CA LEU A 256 0.28 20.04 5.88
C LEU A 256 1.43 20.34 6.86
N ASP A 257 1.65 21.61 7.18
CA ASP A 257 2.66 22.08 8.12
C ASP A 257 2.41 21.61 9.55
N ALA A 258 1.13 21.42 9.89
CA ALA A 258 0.71 20.86 11.15
C ALA A 258 0.95 19.34 11.26
N ALA A 259 1.27 18.65 10.17
CA ALA A 259 1.52 17.22 10.19
C ALA A 259 2.87 16.93 10.86
N ASP A 260 2.82 16.20 11.98
CA ASP A 260 3.97 15.79 12.78
C ASP A 260 4.20 14.28 12.66
N TYR A 261 4.37 13.82 11.42
CA TYR A 261 4.61 12.42 11.11
C TYR A 261 6.07 12.05 11.38
N ALA A 262 6.31 11.27 12.43
CA ALA A 262 7.62 10.70 12.70
C ALA A 262 7.99 9.64 11.65
N GLY A 263 9.27 9.62 11.25
CA GLY A 263 9.82 8.66 10.29
C GLY A 263 10.06 9.28 8.92
N CYS A 264 9.00 9.49 8.14
CA CYS A 264 9.06 10.16 6.84
C CYS A 264 7.80 11.01 6.65
N ARG A 265 7.91 12.33 6.80
CA ARG A 265 6.76 13.23 6.72
C ARG A 265 6.28 13.38 5.27
N GLU A 266 7.22 13.46 4.35
CA GLU A 266 7.01 13.64 2.91
C GLU A 266 6.37 12.40 2.25
N CYS A 267 6.39 11.25 2.92
CA CYS A 267 5.80 10.01 2.42
C CYS A 267 4.26 10.01 2.50
N PHE A 268 3.68 10.77 3.42
CA PHE A 268 2.24 10.68 3.74
C PHE A 268 1.60 12.05 3.56
N PRO A 269 1.10 12.37 2.35
CA PRO A 269 0.31 13.58 2.18
C PRO A 269 -0.97 13.51 3.02
N ASP A 270 -1.49 14.65 3.42
CA ASP A 270 -2.77 14.83 4.12
C ASP A 270 -3.91 15.12 3.14
N VAL A 271 -3.54 15.65 1.97
CA VAL A 271 -4.42 15.98 0.85
C VAL A 271 -4.25 14.91 -0.23
N ALA A 272 -5.36 14.45 -0.82
CA ALA A 272 -5.30 13.58 -1.99
C ALA A 272 -4.83 14.39 -3.21
N VAL A 273 -3.58 14.18 -3.63
CA VAL A 273 -2.96 14.90 -4.76
C VAL A 273 -3.06 14.08 -6.05
N GLY A 274 -3.64 14.69 -7.08
CA GLY A 274 -3.58 14.23 -8.46
C GLY A 274 -2.89 15.26 -9.36
N ARG A 275 -2.53 14.85 -10.58
CA ARG A 275 -1.89 15.72 -11.58
C ARG A 275 -2.42 15.44 -12.98
N LEU A 276 -2.70 16.45 -13.79
CA LEU A 276 -2.81 16.32 -15.25
C LEU A 276 -1.46 16.69 -15.87
N PRO A 277 -0.58 15.71 -16.18
CA PRO A 277 0.76 15.99 -16.67
C PRO A 277 0.76 16.34 -18.15
N ASP A 278 1.75 17.12 -18.57
CA ASP A 278 2.18 17.23 -19.96
C ASP A 278 3.57 16.60 -20.15
N GLY A 279 4.07 16.58 -21.40
CA GLY A 279 5.42 16.11 -21.70
C GLY A 279 6.52 16.99 -21.09
N PHE A 280 7.66 16.40 -20.70
CA PHE A 280 8.78 17.11 -20.05
C PHE A 280 9.58 18.08 -20.95
N GLU A 281 9.28 18.10 -22.26
CA GLU A 281 10.01 18.88 -23.26
C GLU A 281 9.92 20.40 -23.01
N GLU A 282 10.92 21.15 -23.48
CA GLU A 282 10.99 22.62 -23.31
C GLU A 282 9.81 23.34 -23.96
N LYS A 283 9.41 22.84 -25.13
CA LYS A 283 8.26 23.29 -25.89
C LYS A 283 7.64 22.06 -26.52
N SER A 284 6.32 21.96 -26.44
CA SER A 284 5.56 20.91 -27.11
C SER A 284 4.49 21.58 -27.96
N ASP A 285 4.26 21.05 -29.16
CA ASP A 285 3.12 21.42 -30.01
C ASP A 285 1.88 20.56 -29.69
N SER A 286 1.97 19.69 -28.68
CA SER A 286 0.88 18.81 -28.23
C SER A 286 -0.25 19.58 -27.57
N ARG A 287 -1.49 19.15 -27.84
CA ARG A 287 -2.70 19.61 -27.15
C ARG A 287 -3.05 18.77 -25.92
N LEU A 288 -2.14 17.89 -25.49
CA LEU A 288 -2.36 16.96 -24.40
C LEU A 288 -3.05 17.57 -23.19
N LEU A 289 -2.55 18.67 -22.63
CA LEU A 289 -3.12 19.23 -21.40
C LEU A 289 -4.59 19.66 -21.54
N ILE A 290 -4.94 20.22 -22.70
CA ILE A 290 -6.33 20.58 -23.03
C ILE A 290 -7.16 19.30 -23.17
N GLU A 291 -6.67 18.31 -23.91
CA GLU A 291 -7.37 17.02 -24.09
C GLU A 291 -7.60 16.31 -22.75
N LEU A 292 -6.66 16.38 -21.80
CA LEU A 292 -6.84 15.83 -20.45
C LEU A 292 -7.93 16.55 -19.67
N LEU A 293 -8.00 17.87 -19.75
CA LEU A 293 -9.05 18.64 -19.08
C LEU A 293 -10.42 18.34 -19.69
N GLU A 294 -10.54 18.31 -21.02
CA GLU A 294 -11.76 17.94 -21.73
C GLU A 294 -12.22 16.52 -21.36
N ASN A 295 -11.29 15.55 -21.35
CA ASN A 295 -11.58 14.17 -20.97
C ASN A 295 -12.00 14.05 -19.50
N THR A 296 -11.36 14.83 -18.61
CA THR A 296 -11.71 14.87 -17.18
C THR A 296 -13.11 15.45 -16.98
N ILE A 297 -13.42 16.56 -17.63
CA ILE A 297 -14.74 17.20 -17.62
C ILE A 297 -15.82 16.21 -18.09
N ALA A 298 -15.58 15.51 -19.21
CA ALA A 298 -16.49 14.51 -19.72
C ALA A 298 -16.70 13.35 -18.73
N ALA A 299 -15.63 12.92 -18.05
CA ALA A 299 -15.66 11.81 -17.10
C ALA A 299 -16.51 12.08 -15.85
N HIS A 300 -16.71 13.34 -15.46
CA HIS A 300 -17.64 13.69 -14.38
C HIS A 300 -19.11 13.45 -14.76
N ALA A 301 -19.44 13.45 -16.04
CA ALA A 301 -20.79 13.15 -16.53
C ALA A 301 -21.01 11.65 -16.84
N GLU A 302 -19.94 10.86 -16.90
CA GLU A 302 -19.96 9.46 -17.30
C GLU A 302 -19.76 8.53 -16.10
N THR A 303 -20.50 7.43 -16.09
CA THR A 303 -20.28 6.34 -15.14
C THR A 303 -20.25 5.04 -15.92
N THR A 304 -19.40 4.11 -15.50
CA THR A 304 -19.23 2.82 -16.18
C THR A 304 -19.29 1.66 -15.18
N GLU A 305 -19.52 0.44 -15.68
CA GLU A 305 -19.58 -0.76 -14.84
C GLU A 305 -18.19 -1.15 -14.35
N ALA A 306 -18.07 -1.65 -13.12
CA ALA A 306 -16.81 -2.09 -12.54
C ALA A 306 -16.27 -3.38 -13.19
N ARG A 307 -15.79 -3.31 -14.43
CA ARG A 307 -15.03 -4.39 -15.08
C ARG A 307 -13.54 -4.10 -14.99
N VAL A 308 -12.80 -5.12 -14.58
CA VAL A 308 -11.36 -5.08 -14.42
C VAL A 308 -10.76 -6.02 -15.46
N SER A 309 -9.66 -5.62 -16.06
CA SER A 309 -8.71 -6.54 -16.68
C SER A 309 -7.32 -6.36 -16.12
N THR A 310 -6.55 -7.45 -16.17
CA THR A 310 -5.15 -7.44 -15.79
C THR A 310 -4.24 -7.92 -16.90
N ILE A 311 -3.16 -7.18 -17.13
CA ILE A 311 -2.00 -7.61 -17.90
C ILE A 311 -0.80 -7.77 -16.97
N VAL A 312 -0.13 -8.92 -17.04
CA VAL A 312 0.98 -9.27 -16.16
C VAL A 312 2.12 -9.90 -16.94
N SER A 313 3.32 -9.33 -16.86
CA SER A 313 4.53 -10.03 -17.31
C SER A 313 4.83 -11.17 -16.34
N GLU A 314 5.06 -12.36 -16.88
CA GLU A 314 5.31 -13.57 -16.09
C GLU A 314 6.60 -13.48 -15.26
N ASP A 315 7.58 -12.67 -15.69
CA ASP A 315 8.82 -12.43 -14.97
C ASP A 315 8.73 -11.30 -13.93
N SER A 316 7.72 -10.42 -14.02
CA SER A 316 7.49 -9.32 -13.06
C SER A 316 6.57 -9.71 -11.92
N TYR A 317 5.71 -10.72 -12.10
CA TYR A 317 4.68 -11.08 -11.13
C TYR A 317 4.70 -12.59 -10.85
N GLY A 318 5.00 -12.96 -9.62
CA GLY A 318 5.09 -14.37 -9.25
C GLY A 318 3.74 -15.07 -9.31
N SER A 319 3.74 -16.37 -9.64
CA SER A 319 2.55 -17.23 -9.69
C SER A 319 1.73 -17.21 -8.39
N HIS A 320 2.34 -16.83 -7.26
CA HIS A 320 1.67 -16.70 -5.96
C HIS A 320 0.66 -15.56 -5.87
N LEU A 321 0.85 -14.49 -6.63
CA LEU A 321 -0.15 -13.42 -6.71
C LEU A 321 -1.25 -13.78 -7.71
N ARG A 322 -0.97 -14.70 -8.65
CA ARG A 322 -1.90 -15.09 -9.71
C ARG A 322 -3.20 -15.70 -9.18
N GLU A 323 -3.09 -16.51 -8.14
CA GLU A 323 -4.22 -17.24 -7.57
C GLU A 323 -4.84 -16.52 -6.36
N GLY A 324 -4.05 -15.81 -5.55
CA GLY A 324 -4.57 -15.12 -4.36
C GLY A 324 -5.15 -13.74 -4.69
N VAL A 325 -4.35 -12.88 -5.32
CA VAL A 325 -4.78 -11.50 -5.62
C VAL A 325 -5.91 -11.53 -6.64
N PHE A 326 -5.74 -12.17 -7.80
CA PHE A 326 -6.74 -12.09 -8.87
C PHE A 326 -8.05 -12.86 -8.58
N ALA A 327 -8.02 -13.89 -7.74
CA ALA A 327 -9.26 -14.57 -7.33
C ALA A 327 -10.17 -13.65 -6.51
N GLU A 328 -9.61 -12.88 -5.58
CA GLU A 328 -10.35 -11.85 -4.84
C GLU A 328 -10.86 -10.74 -5.79
N MET A 329 -10.20 -10.55 -6.93
CA MET A 329 -10.55 -9.49 -7.87
C MET A 329 -11.78 -9.78 -8.75
N ASN A 330 -12.18 -11.05 -8.93
CA ASN A 330 -13.16 -11.47 -9.95
C ASN A 330 -12.82 -10.88 -11.34
N ASN A 331 -11.58 -11.08 -11.76
CA ASN A 331 -10.92 -10.33 -12.83
C ASN A 331 -10.53 -11.26 -13.99
N GLU A 332 -10.52 -10.74 -15.21
CA GLU A 332 -9.98 -11.46 -16.36
C GLU A 332 -8.46 -11.20 -16.42
N LEU A 333 -7.68 -12.27 -16.50
CA LEU A 333 -6.21 -12.20 -16.50
C LEU A 333 -5.66 -12.51 -17.90
N TRP A 334 -4.73 -11.67 -18.35
CA TRP A 334 -3.87 -11.92 -19.49
C TRP A 334 -2.41 -12.00 -19.04
N GLU A 335 -1.83 -13.20 -19.12
CA GLU A 335 -0.47 -13.50 -18.66
C GLU A 335 0.48 -13.66 -19.86
N SER A 336 1.65 -13.00 -19.79
CA SER A 336 2.71 -12.99 -20.82
C SER A 336 2.26 -12.44 -22.19
N PRO A 337 3.17 -11.88 -23.01
CA PRO A 337 2.86 -11.66 -24.41
C PRO A 337 2.65 -13.03 -25.07
N PRO A 338 1.47 -13.32 -25.62
CA PRO A 338 1.22 -14.61 -26.26
C PRO A 338 2.03 -14.71 -27.56
N GLU A 339 2.39 -15.94 -27.98
CA GLU A 339 3.13 -16.15 -29.25
C GLU A 339 2.46 -15.45 -30.46
N PHE A 340 1.13 -15.32 -30.44
CA PHE A 340 0.38 -14.64 -31.50
C PHE A 340 0.59 -13.12 -31.55
N ALA A 341 0.94 -12.46 -30.44
CA ALA A 341 1.30 -11.03 -30.48
C ALA A 341 2.61 -10.84 -31.27
N TRP A 342 3.42 -11.90 -31.36
CA TRP A 342 4.60 -11.99 -32.20
C TRP A 342 4.30 -12.35 -33.65
N ASP A 343 3.28 -13.16 -33.89
CA ASP A 343 2.72 -13.37 -35.23
C ASP A 343 2.29 -12.04 -35.85
N TYR A 344 1.67 -11.14 -35.09
CA TYR A 344 1.35 -9.78 -35.55
C TYR A 344 2.59 -8.93 -35.89
N VAL A 345 3.61 -8.91 -35.03
CA VAL A 345 4.90 -8.23 -35.32
C VAL A 345 5.58 -8.82 -36.57
N LYS A 346 5.30 -10.09 -36.89
CA LYS A 346 5.77 -10.79 -38.10
C LYS A 346 4.79 -10.74 -39.28
N GLY A 347 3.63 -10.09 -39.15
CA GLY A 347 2.63 -9.95 -40.22
C GLY A 347 1.73 -11.17 -40.46
N VAL A 348 1.50 -12.00 -39.44
CA VAL A 348 0.61 -13.16 -39.44
C VAL A 348 -0.65 -12.84 -38.62
N GLU A 349 -1.84 -13.20 -39.12
CA GLU A 349 -3.13 -12.98 -38.43
C GLU A 349 -3.20 -13.78 -37.11
N GLY A 350 -2.91 -13.12 -35.99
CA GLY A 350 -3.18 -13.60 -34.63
C GLY A 350 -4.43 -12.93 -34.02
N ASP A 351 -4.85 -13.35 -32.82
CA ASP A 351 -5.99 -12.77 -32.06
C ASP A 351 -5.64 -11.40 -31.42
N PHE A 352 -5.09 -10.51 -32.24
CA PHE A 352 -4.70 -9.17 -31.88
C PHE A 352 -5.92 -8.31 -31.53
N GLU A 353 -7.03 -8.51 -32.24
CA GLU A 353 -8.30 -7.87 -31.95
C GLU A 353 -8.81 -8.28 -30.55
N GLY A 354 -8.68 -9.55 -30.17
CA GLY A 354 -9.01 -10.03 -28.82
C GLY A 354 -8.15 -9.40 -27.72
N LEU A 355 -6.82 -9.31 -27.93
CA LEU A 355 -5.94 -8.60 -26.99
C LEU A 355 -6.31 -7.11 -26.90
N MET A 356 -6.50 -6.44 -28.02
CA MET A 356 -6.89 -5.02 -28.02
C MET A 356 -8.22 -4.82 -27.31
N LYS A 357 -9.21 -5.68 -27.55
CA LYS A 357 -10.51 -5.65 -26.85
C LYS A 357 -10.34 -5.85 -25.34
N PHE A 358 -9.57 -6.85 -24.94
CA PHE A 358 -9.26 -7.12 -23.54
C PHE A 358 -8.57 -5.94 -22.84
N VAL A 359 -7.63 -5.30 -23.55
CA VAL A 359 -6.87 -4.18 -23.03
C VAL A 359 -7.62 -2.87 -23.12
N SER A 360 -8.64 -2.71 -23.97
CA SER A 360 -9.32 -1.41 -24.22
C SER A 360 -10.73 -1.27 -23.65
N GLU A 361 -11.49 -2.36 -23.50
CA GLU A 361 -12.90 -2.29 -23.04
C GLU A 361 -13.09 -2.07 -21.52
N PRO A 362 -12.32 -2.71 -20.63
CA PRO A 362 -12.55 -2.60 -19.19
C PRO A 362 -12.18 -1.22 -18.67
N PRO A 363 -13.01 -0.57 -17.83
CA PRO A 363 -12.69 0.74 -17.29
C PRO A 363 -11.56 0.74 -16.27
N LEU A 364 -11.24 -0.39 -15.64
CA LEU A 364 -10.08 -0.53 -14.77
C LEU A 364 -9.08 -1.51 -15.37
N LEU A 365 -7.85 -1.06 -15.57
CA LEU A 365 -6.74 -1.85 -16.10
C LEU A 365 -5.60 -1.91 -15.09
N PHE A 366 -5.28 -3.10 -14.60
CA PHE A 366 -4.07 -3.32 -13.82
C PHE A 366 -2.94 -3.81 -14.74
N LEU A 367 -1.79 -3.14 -14.66
CA LEU A 367 -0.61 -3.41 -15.47
C LEU A 367 0.55 -3.80 -14.58
N SER A 368 1.10 -5.00 -14.72
CA SER A 368 2.42 -5.34 -14.18
C SER A 368 3.38 -5.63 -15.33
N LEU A 369 4.43 -4.81 -15.44
CA LEU A 369 5.39 -4.84 -16.54
C LEU A 369 6.83 -4.80 -16.02
N HIS A 370 7.79 -5.19 -16.87
CA HIS A 370 9.19 -4.94 -16.58
C HIS A 370 9.55 -3.50 -16.94
N GLY A 371 9.78 -2.70 -15.90
CA GLY A 371 10.10 -1.29 -16.02
C GLY A 371 11.60 -1.04 -16.18
N ASN A 372 11.97 -0.15 -17.11
CA ASN A 372 13.35 0.30 -17.27
C ASN A 372 13.46 1.80 -16.97
N ALA A 373 14.65 2.25 -16.55
CA ALA A 373 14.95 3.67 -16.42
C ALA A 373 14.86 4.37 -17.79
N PRO A 374 14.51 5.66 -17.86
CA PRO A 374 14.70 6.44 -19.08
C PRO A 374 16.19 6.48 -19.48
N PRO A 375 16.53 6.44 -20.79
CA PRO A 375 15.62 6.44 -21.93
C PRO A 375 15.21 5.04 -22.42
N GLN A 376 15.59 3.95 -21.74
CA GLN A 376 15.29 2.59 -22.19
C GLN A 376 13.78 2.32 -22.18
N ASN A 377 13.27 1.65 -23.20
CA ASN A 377 11.84 1.36 -23.31
C ASN A 377 11.38 0.36 -22.24
N GLN A 378 10.11 0.45 -21.85
CA GLN A 378 9.48 -0.49 -20.93
C GLN A 378 9.01 -1.75 -21.68
N LEU A 379 9.12 -2.91 -21.04
CA LEU A 379 8.98 -4.21 -21.69
C LEU A 379 7.85 -5.04 -21.04
N TYR A 380 7.06 -5.67 -21.89
CA TYR A 380 6.14 -6.74 -21.54
C TYR A 380 6.77 -8.07 -21.94
N THR A 381 7.12 -8.91 -20.97
CA THR A 381 8.11 -9.97 -21.10
C THR A 381 7.50 -11.32 -20.75
N SER A 382 7.90 -12.36 -21.49
CA SER A 382 7.59 -13.76 -21.16
C SER A 382 8.76 -14.40 -20.40
N SER A 383 8.46 -15.29 -19.45
CA SER A 383 9.50 -15.99 -18.66
C SER A 383 9.89 -17.36 -19.24
N GLY A 384 9.15 -17.84 -20.24
CA GLY A 384 9.39 -19.13 -20.90
C GLY A 384 10.63 -19.18 -21.81
N GLU A 385 10.93 -20.38 -22.32
CA GLU A 385 12.09 -20.67 -23.18
C GLU A 385 12.17 -19.82 -24.47
N SER A 386 11.05 -19.18 -24.86
CA SER A 386 10.99 -18.33 -26.05
C SER A 386 11.77 -17.02 -25.91
N GLY A 387 11.98 -16.53 -24.68
CA GLY A 387 12.62 -15.23 -24.42
C GLY A 387 11.91 -14.04 -25.10
N SER A 388 10.60 -14.18 -25.37
CA SER A 388 9.84 -13.19 -26.13
C SER A 388 9.52 -11.96 -25.27
N TYR A 389 9.60 -10.76 -25.88
CA TYR A 389 9.25 -9.50 -25.26
C TYR A 389 8.56 -8.56 -26.26
N LEU A 390 7.65 -7.73 -25.76
CA LEU A 390 7.04 -6.61 -26.48
C LEU A 390 7.50 -5.31 -25.83
N VAL A 391 7.87 -4.35 -26.66
CA VAL A 391 8.11 -2.98 -26.20
C VAL A 391 6.74 -2.31 -26.03
N PHE A 392 6.28 -2.12 -24.79
CA PHE A 392 4.88 -1.77 -24.53
C PHE A 392 4.50 -0.40 -25.11
N SER A 393 5.40 0.58 -25.08
CA SER A 393 5.18 1.92 -25.63
C SER A 393 5.10 1.97 -27.17
N THR A 394 5.62 0.95 -27.88
CA THR A 394 5.67 0.96 -29.36
C THR A 394 4.89 -0.17 -30.02
N ALA A 395 4.64 -1.28 -29.30
CA ALA A 395 4.08 -2.51 -29.86
C ALA A 395 2.56 -2.62 -29.73
N LEU A 396 1.95 -1.96 -28.73
CA LEU A 396 0.51 -1.76 -28.75
C LEU A 396 0.22 -0.48 -29.54
N PRO A 397 -0.57 -0.53 -30.62
CA PRO A 397 -1.37 0.61 -31.01
C PRO A 397 -2.43 0.75 -29.93
N LEU A 398 -2.04 1.40 -28.83
CA LEU A 398 -2.94 2.01 -27.84
C LEU A 398 -3.81 3.12 -28.49
N SER A 399 -3.85 3.20 -29.83
CA SER A 399 -4.58 4.13 -30.69
C SER A 399 -6.11 3.95 -30.66
N GLY A 400 -6.62 3.14 -29.73
CA GLY A 400 -8.03 3.11 -29.41
C GLY A 400 -8.34 4.25 -28.45
N LYS A 401 -9.36 5.05 -28.74
CA LYS A 401 -9.88 5.99 -27.74
C LYS A 401 -10.49 5.18 -26.59
N TYR A 402 -10.00 5.46 -25.40
CA TYR A 402 -10.49 4.97 -24.13
C TYR A 402 -11.65 5.85 -23.66
N ASN A 403 -12.71 5.23 -23.15
CA ASN A 403 -13.78 5.97 -22.47
C ASN A 403 -13.54 5.86 -20.96
N ALA A 404 -13.14 6.97 -20.34
CA ALA A 404 -13.02 7.12 -18.89
C ALA A 404 -12.33 5.94 -18.20
N ARG A 405 -11.05 5.71 -18.52
CA ARG A 405 -10.30 4.56 -17.96
C ARG A 405 -9.36 4.94 -16.83
N ILE A 406 -9.26 4.05 -15.85
CA ILE A 406 -8.30 4.10 -14.75
C ILE A 406 -7.26 3.00 -14.96
N ILE A 407 -6.00 3.39 -14.94
CA ILE A 407 -4.87 2.46 -15.03
C ILE A 407 -4.13 2.44 -13.71
N VAL A 408 -3.79 1.24 -13.22
CA VAL A 408 -2.96 1.04 -12.03
C VAL A 408 -1.76 0.18 -12.43
N SER A 409 -0.56 0.76 -12.34
CA SER A 409 0.68 0.17 -12.84
C SER A 409 1.62 -0.24 -11.71
N ASP A 410 1.91 -1.54 -11.61
CA ASP A 410 2.98 -2.13 -10.80
C ASP A 410 4.21 -2.40 -11.69
N ALA A 411 4.95 -1.34 -11.99
CA ALA A 411 6.16 -1.38 -12.81
C ALA A 411 7.16 -0.29 -12.40
N CYS A 412 8.46 -0.61 -12.44
CA CYS A 412 9.52 0.39 -12.29
C CYS A 412 9.36 1.49 -13.35
N TYR A 413 9.47 2.76 -12.93
CA TYR A 413 9.31 3.91 -13.82
C TYR A 413 7.96 3.92 -14.59
N GLY A 414 6.95 3.18 -14.11
CA GLY A 414 5.63 3.04 -14.75
C GLY A 414 4.90 4.36 -14.97
N ALA A 415 5.15 5.35 -14.10
CA ALA A 415 4.65 6.72 -14.20
C ALA A 415 5.76 7.74 -14.47
N ASN A 416 6.92 7.34 -15.00
CA ASN A 416 7.99 8.31 -15.28
C ASN A 416 7.71 9.09 -16.57
N ILE A 417 7.45 10.40 -16.44
CA ILE A 417 7.16 11.31 -17.56
C ILE A 417 8.39 12.03 -18.13
N TYR A 418 9.60 11.70 -17.67
CA TYR A 418 10.87 12.19 -18.26
C TYR A 418 11.28 11.36 -19.49
N ARG A 419 10.29 11.10 -20.35
CA ARG A 419 10.39 10.37 -21.61
C ARG A 419 9.69 11.20 -22.67
N LYS A 420 10.07 11.01 -23.93
CA LYS A 420 9.28 11.62 -25.02
C LYS A 420 7.84 11.17 -24.88
N GLU A 421 6.92 12.06 -25.24
CA GLU A 421 5.48 11.83 -25.15
C GLU A 421 5.08 10.46 -25.75
N SER A 422 5.54 10.17 -26.96
CA SER A 422 5.31 8.87 -27.63
C SER A 422 5.97 7.64 -26.98
N ASP A 423 6.96 7.83 -26.10
CA ASP A 423 7.68 6.76 -25.41
C ASP A 423 7.22 6.58 -23.95
N SER A 424 6.33 7.47 -23.48
CA SER A 424 5.85 7.51 -22.11
C SER A 424 4.52 6.76 -22.00
N ILE A 425 4.53 5.57 -21.40
CA ILE A 425 3.30 4.79 -21.13
C ILE A 425 2.18 5.64 -20.50
N PRO A 426 2.41 6.39 -19.40
CA PRO A 426 1.33 7.14 -18.77
C PRO A 426 0.78 8.24 -19.70
N LEU A 427 1.64 9.01 -20.38
CA LEU A 427 1.18 10.07 -21.28
C LEU A 427 0.40 9.49 -22.47
N HIS A 428 0.87 8.37 -23.03
CA HIS A 428 0.18 7.71 -24.12
C HIS A 428 -1.21 7.21 -23.73
N PHE A 429 -1.39 6.64 -22.53
CA PHE A 429 -2.73 6.25 -22.05
C PHE A 429 -3.63 7.47 -21.87
N LEU A 430 -3.09 8.53 -21.27
CA LEU A 430 -3.81 9.77 -20.99
C LEU A 430 -4.24 10.50 -22.28
N GLU A 431 -3.37 10.64 -23.27
CA GLU A 431 -3.67 11.16 -24.63
C GLU A 431 -4.82 10.42 -25.30
N ASN A 432 -4.90 9.11 -25.07
CA ASN A 432 -5.91 8.27 -25.70
C ASN A 432 -7.20 8.17 -24.86
N GLY A 433 -7.41 9.02 -23.84
CA GLY A 433 -8.69 9.12 -23.12
C GLY A 433 -8.75 8.38 -21.77
N ALA A 434 -7.61 7.90 -21.26
CA ALA A 434 -7.55 7.52 -19.86
C ALA A 434 -7.74 8.76 -18.98
N VAL A 435 -8.53 8.63 -17.92
CA VAL A 435 -8.83 9.73 -16.99
C VAL A 435 -7.99 9.64 -15.72
N ALA A 436 -7.40 8.46 -15.46
CA ALA A 436 -6.39 8.33 -14.43
C ALA A 436 -5.34 7.24 -14.70
N PHE A 437 -4.14 7.46 -14.16
CA PHE A 437 -3.02 6.55 -14.16
C PHE A 437 -2.27 6.63 -12.82
N VAL A 438 -2.15 5.50 -12.13
CA VAL A 438 -1.34 5.37 -10.91
C VAL A 438 -0.09 4.54 -11.21
N GLY A 439 1.09 5.02 -10.84
CA GLY A 439 2.33 4.25 -11.03
C GLY A 439 3.56 4.91 -10.41
N ALA A 440 4.70 4.23 -10.49
CA ALA A 440 5.96 4.67 -9.89
C ALA A 440 6.78 5.59 -10.80
N THR A 441 7.33 6.68 -10.26
CA THR A 441 8.25 7.60 -10.96
C THR A 441 9.68 7.04 -11.07
N THR A 442 10.07 6.09 -10.21
CA THR A 442 11.42 5.49 -10.11
C THR A 442 11.35 3.95 -10.01
N SER A 443 12.46 3.28 -9.69
CA SER A 443 12.48 1.83 -9.45
C SER A 443 11.53 1.42 -8.33
N ALA A 444 10.55 0.58 -8.65
CA ALA A 444 9.58 0.06 -7.69
C ALA A 444 10.09 -1.24 -7.06
N LEU A 445 9.89 -1.40 -5.76
CA LEU A 445 10.20 -2.65 -5.08
C LEU A 445 9.06 -3.65 -5.22
N ALA A 446 9.41 -4.86 -5.66
CA ALA A 446 8.50 -5.98 -5.69
C ALA A 446 8.06 -6.39 -4.27
N ASN A 447 6.94 -7.08 -4.21
CA ASN A 447 6.40 -7.67 -2.99
C ASN A 447 7.33 -8.68 -2.33
N LYS A 448 7.08 -8.94 -1.04
CA LYS A 448 7.61 -10.12 -0.36
C LYS A 448 7.15 -11.38 -1.10
N ARG A 449 8.08 -12.23 -1.53
CA ARG A 449 7.76 -13.55 -2.09
C ARG A 449 7.13 -14.42 -1.01
N VAL A 450 6.00 -15.04 -1.32
CA VAL A 450 5.33 -16.03 -0.46
C VAL A 450 5.25 -17.37 -1.18
N SER A 451 5.35 -18.46 -0.43
CA SER A 451 5.37 -19.82 -0.97
C SER A 451 3.98 -20.43 -1.18
N ARG A 452 2.91 -19.68 -0.88
CA ARG A 452 1.52 -20.14 -0.90
C ARG A 452 0.65 -19.25 -1.78
N LEU A 453 -0.46 -19.82 -2.24
CA LEU A 453 -1.34 -19.25 -3.27
C LEU A 453 -2.69 -18.77 -2.69
N ASP A 454 -3.03 -19.21 -1.48
CA ASP A 454 -4.29 -18.93 -0.78
C ASP A 454 -4.20 -17.67 0.10
N LEU A 455 -3.95 -16.52 -0.51
CA LEU A 455 -3.86 -15.24 0.22
C LEU A 455 -5.25 -14.64 0.46
N ILE A 456 -5.50 -14.19 1.69
CA ILE A 456 -6.63 -13.28 1.98
C ILE A 456 -6.18 -11.82 1.85
N GLU A 457 -7.15 -10.90 1.75
CA GLU A 457 -6.93 -9.45 1.63
C GLU A 457 -5.89 -8.91 2.63
N GLU A 458 -6.03 -9.24 3.92
CA GLU A 458 -5.14 -8.76 4.96
C GLU A 458 -3.69 -9.18 4.75
N GLU A 459 -3.48 -10.34 4.13
CA GLU A 459 -2.17 -10.89 3.84
C GLU A 459 -1.57 -10.24 2.59
N ILE A 460 -2.39 -9.91 1.59
CA ILE A 460 -2.00 -9.13 0.41
C ILE A 460 -1.54 -7.73 0.83
N LEU A 461 -2.33 -7.04 1.64
CA LEU A 461 -1.99 -5.72 2.18
C LEU A 461 -0.72 -5.74 3.05
N ASN A 462 -0.41 -6.88 3.69
CA ASN A 462 0.82 -7.04 4.48
C ASN A 462 2.07 -7.39 3.64
N LEU A 463 1.93 -7.72 2.35
CA LEU A 463 3.09 -7.97 1.49
C LEU A 463 3.99 -6.73 1.34
N GLY A 464 3.45 -5.53 1.60
CA GLY A 464 4.16 -4.26 1.52
C GLY A 464 4.50 -3.84 0.09
N CYS A 465 5.10 -2.66 -0.04
CA CYS A 465 5.55 -2.09 -1.31
C CYS A 465 4.43 -1.93 -2.36
N ALA A 466 4.77 -2.02 -3.64
CA ALA A 466 3.90 -1.70 -4.77
C ALA A 466 2.62 -2.55 -4.85
N THR A 467 2.68 -3.85 -4.52
CA THR A 467 1.50 -4.73 -4.59
C THR A 467 0.41 -4.32 -3.58
N ALA A 468 0.77 -4.00 -2.34
CA ALA A 468 -0.21 -3.56 -1.34
C ALA A 468 -0.84 -2.21 -1.72
N LEU A 469 -0.02 -1.27 -2.21
CA LEU A 469 -0.50 0.03 -2.66
C LEU A 469 -1.48 -0.10 -3.84
N THR A 470 -1.06 -0.80 -4.90
CA THR A 470 -1.88 -0.96 -6.11
C THR A 470 -3.15 -1.76 -5.84
N TYR A 471 -3.09 -2.78 -4.99
CA TYR A 471 -4.26 -3.54 -4.55
C TYR A 471 -5.29 -2.66 -3.82
N ARG A 472 -4.86 -1.80 -2.87
CA ARG A 472 -5.78 -0.92 -2.12
C ARG A 472 -6.42 0.13 -3.03
N VAL A 473 -5.66 0.71 -3.96
CA VAL A 473 -6.19 1.65 -4.98
C VAL A 473 -7.28 0.95 -5.78
N TRP A 474 -6.95 -0.23 -6.30
CA TRP A 474 -7.86 -1.03 -7.11
C TRP A 474 -9.14 -1.39 -6.36
N GLN A 475 -9.04 -1.83 -5.09
CA GLN A 475 -10.21 -2.12 -4.26
C GLN A 475 -11.08 -0.89 -4.02
N GLY A 476 -10.47 0.25 -3.69
CA GLY A 476 -11.20 1.48 -3.43
C GLY A 476 -12.00 1.93 -4.64
N VAL A 477 -11.35 1.99 -5.80
CA VAL A 477 -12.00 2.32 -7.06
C VAL A 477 -13.14 1.35 -7.36
N LYS A 478 -12.91 0.03 -7.25
CA LYS A 478 -13.94 -1.00 -7.46
C LYS A 478 -15.15 -0.83 -6.52
N ASN A 479 -14.93 -0.36 -5.30
CA ASN A 479 -15.98 -0.11 -4.30
C ASN A 479 -16.66 1.26 -4.47
N GLY A 480 -16.34 2.01 -5.53
CA GLY A 480 -16.92 3.32 -5.83
C GLY A 480 -16.35 4.45 -4.97
N GLU A 481 -15.17 4.28 -4.38
CA GLU A 481 -14.41 5.37 -3.77
C GLU A 481 -13.88 6.32 -4.86
N ARG A 482 -13.68 7.59 -4.50
CA ARG A 482 -12.92 8.50 -5.35
C ARG A 482 -11.50 8.00 -5.46
N ILE A 483 -10.92 8.08 -6.65
CA ILE A 483 -9.57 7.55 -6.86
C ILE A 483 -8.53 8.21 -5.96
N GLY A 484 -8.67 9.52 -5.67
CA GLY A 484 -7.80 10.24 -4.75
C GLY A 484 -7.89 9.72 -3.31
N ASP A 485 -9.08 9.37 -2.83
CA ASP A 485 -9.28 8.79 -1.49
C ASP A 485 -8.64 7.40 -1.41
N ALA A 486 -8.94 6.54 -2.39
CA ALA A 486 -8.36 5.20 -2.47
C ALA A 486 -6.83 5.22 -2.52
N PHE A 487 -6.26 6.19 -3.25
CA PHE A 487 -4.82 6.37 -3.38
C PHE A 487 -4.17 6.93 -2.12
N LEU A 488 -4.79 7.93 -1.49
CA LEU A 488 -4.33 8.50 -0.23
C LEU A 488 -4.29 7.43 0.87
N GLU A 489 -5.37 6.66 1.01
CA GLU A 489 -5.43 5.56 1.99
C GLU A 489 -4.41 4.47 1.69
N ALA A 490 -4.18 4.14 0.42
CA ALA A 490 -3.14 3.17 0.02
C ALA A 490 -1.74 3.60 0.48
N LYS A 491 -1.42 4.91 0.42
CA LYS A 491 -0.17 5.44 0.97
C LYS A 491 -0.14 5.36 2.50
N GLN A 492 -1.25 5.65 3.18
CA GLN A 492 -1.35 5.60 4.65
C GLN A 492 -1.22 4.17 5.23
N LEU A 493 -1.34 3.13 4.41
CA LEU A 493 -1.03 1.74 4.77
C LEU A 493 0.48 1.43 4.73
N MET A 494 1.31 2.29 4.16
CA MET A 494 2.76 2.10 4.16
C MET A 494 3.35 2.39 5.55
N ASP A 495 4.38 1.64 5.96
CA ASP A 495 5.05 1.88 7.25
C ASP A 495 6.04 3.05 7.14
N ALA A 496 5.78 4.09 7.95
CA ALA A 496 6.59 5.31 8.01
C ALA A 496 8.05 5.11 8.43
N PHE A 497 8.40 3.91 8.92
CA PHE A 497 9.75 3.58 9.39
C PHE A 497 10.45 2.50 8.55
N ASN A 498 9.78 1.99 7.51
CA ASN A 498 10.36 0.99 6.61
C ASN A 498 10.78 1.67 5.30
N PRO A 499 12.08 1.69 4.94
CA PRO A 499 12.52 2.43 3.76
C PRO A 499 11.94 1.95 2.42
N ALA A 500 11.52 0.69 2.31
CA ALA A 500 10.87 0.17 1.10
C ALA A 500 9.43 0.69 0.96
N ASP A 501 8.70 0.72 2.07
CA ASP A 501 7.35 1.29 2.14
C ASP A 501 7.40 2.82 1.98
N GLN A 502 8.40 3.50 2.56
CA GLN A 502 8.67 4.93 2.35
C GLN A 502 8.93 5.24 0.87
N LEU A 503 9.81 4.49 0.20
CA LEU A 503 10.07 4.66 -1.23
C LEU A 503 8.78 4.51 -2.03
N THR A 504 7.99 3.47 -1.75
CA THR A 504 6.71 3.21 -2.41
C THR A 504 5.74 4.38 -2.24
N ALA A 505 5.60 4.90 -1.03
CA ALA A 505 4.72 6.03 -0.74
C ALA A 505 5.14 7.34 -1.45
N LEU A 506 6.45 7.56 -1.62
CA LEU A 506 7.00 8.71 -2.33
C LEU A 506 6.87 8.60 -3.86
N GLN A 507 7.27 7.46 -4.43
CA GLN A 507 7.45 7.31 -5.87
C GLN A 507 6.14 7.10 -6.63
N PHE A 508 5.10 6.56 -5.98
CA PHE A 508 3.82 6.39 -6.65
C PHE A 508 3.11 7.74 -6.75
N VAL A 509 2.64 8.06 -7.95
CA VAL A 509 1.87 9.29 -8.25
C VAL A 509 0.54 8.93 -8.89
N LEU A 510 -0.45 9.82 -8.73
CA LEU A 510 -1.72 9.77 -9.41
C LEU A 510 -1.72 10.84 -10.50
N TYR A 511 -1.74 10.42 -11.76
CA TYR A 511 -2.09 11.28 -12.87
C TYR A 511 -3.59 11.18 -13.12
N GLY A 512 -4.33 12.28 -13.07
CA GLY A 512 -5.79 12.31 -13.12
C GLY A 512 -6.38 13.20 -12.02
N ASP A 513 -7.66 13.53 -12.17
CA ASP A 513 -8.42 14.26 -11.15
C ASP A 513 -8.71 13.35 -9.93
N PRO A 514 -8.27 13.73 -8.71
CA PRO A 514 -8.45 12.91 -7.52
C PRO A 514 -9.92 12.80 -7.05
N THR A 515 -10.82 13.62 -7.57
CA THR A 515 -12.24 13.67 -7.19
C THR A 515 -13.13 12.73 -8.00
N LEU A 516 -12.61 12.13 -9.08
CA LEU A 516 -13.37 11.26 -9.97
C LEU A 516 -13.86 9.98 -9.28
N THR A 517 -15.13 9.64 -9.53
CA THR A 517 -15.74 8.34 -9.28
C THR A 517 -16.17 7.74 -10.61
N VAL A 518 -15.33 6.90 -11.21
CA VAL A 518 -15.57 6.43 -12.58
C VAL A 518 -16.53 5.23 -12.63
N LEU A 519 -16.70 4.50 -11.52
CA LEU A 519 -17.50 3.28 -11.47
C LEU A 519 -18.86 3.51 -10.80
N ASN A 520 -19.93 2.97 -11.39
CA ASN A 520 -21.26 2.94 -10.79
C ASN A 520 -21.27 2.09 -9.51
N LYS A 521 -22.05 2.53 -8.51
CA LYS A 521 -22.27 1.81 -7.24
C LYS A 521 -23.21 0.62 -7.39
#